data_AF-A0A7S2YP94-F1
#
_entry.id   AF-A0A7S2YP94-F1
#
_cell.length_a   1.000
_cell.length_b   1.000
_cell.length_c   1.000
_cell.angle_alpha   90.00
_cell.angle_beta   90.00
_cell.angle_gamma   90.00
#
_symmetry.space_group_name_H-M   'P 1'
#
loop_
_entity.id
_entity.type
_entity.pdbx_description
1 polymer ?
#
loop_
_entity_poly.entity_id
_entity_poly.type
_entity_poly.pdbx_seq_one_letter_code
_entity_poly.pdbx_strand_id
1 'polypeptide(L)'
;MTQQEIEEWLEHIPVFAVTDSNGAGVVLRPENDTSVFYFFLNPNQANATLTQLKTANDEMDLKVSAFSLGKIWFNLLQSDKEVILKQPGEEDGSGESTNNVEYRLVPDTRDLLGARMLLTMTPEDGEKLKESGGMTPEMAQAAIKKAMEESPKFKQTYNEIPVFTIAQMRMQKQAAEGDADKEPVTLLPMYFSMQNMVGTWQEFMKQAPSDIQGVEPAINLMSLHDLVNMMQKESEIDWRHVVLVPLAPSSSGESALSGATPAAADPMAQMGGATLGDD
;
A
#
# COMPACT_ATOMS: atom_id res chain seq x y z
N MET A 1 -6.44 2.33 20.50
CA MET A 1 -5.35 1.34 20.42
C MET A 1 -4.05 2.03 20.76
N THR A 2 -3.11 1.32 21.39
CA THR A 2 -1.75 1.83 21.63
C THR A 2 -0.97 1.93 20.31
N GLN A 3 0.13 2.68 20.29
CA GLN A 3 1.01 2.76 19.12
C GLN A 3 1.49 1.37 18.69
N GLN A 4 1.92 0.53 19.64
CA GLN A 4 2.36 -0.84 19.36
C GLN A 4 1.25 -1.69 18.73
N GLU A 5 0.02 -1.61 19.25
CA GLU A 5 -1.11 -2.33 18.65
C GLU A 5 -1.39 -1.88 17.20
N ILE A 6 -1.19 -0.60 16.90
CA ILE A 6 -1.35 -0.07 15.53
C ILE A 6 -0.20 -0.54 14.63
N GLU A 7 1.04 -0.56 15.13
CA GLU A 7 2.19 -1.09 14.40
C GLU A 7 2.00 -2.56 14.02
N GLU A 8 1.56 -3.38 14.97
CA GLU A 8 1.23 -4.80 14.74
C GLU A 8 0.06 -4.94 13.74
N TRP A 9 -0.96 -4.10 13.84
CA TRP A 9 -2.10 -4.11 12.92
C TRP A 9 -1.75 -3.69 11.48
N LEU A 10 -0.72 -2.85 11.31
CA LEU A 10 -0.16 -2.48 10.00
C LEU A 10 0.94 -3.44 9.54
N GLU A 11 1.37 -4.40 10.36
CA GLU A 11 2.61 -5.14 10.12
C GLU A 11 2.55 -5.96 8.83
N HIS A 12 1.40 -6.56 8.54
CA HIS A 12 1.18 -7.43 7.39
C HIS A 12 1.01 -6.68 6.06
N ILE A 13 1.02 -5.34 6.07
CA ILE A 13 0.88 -4.55 4.85
C ILE A 13 2.27 -4.29 4.25
N PRO A 14 2.58 -4.89 3.08
CA PRO A 14 3.87 -4.69 2.44
C PRO A 14 3.92 -3.33 1.76
N VAL A 15 5.09 -2.69 1.87
CA VAL A 15 5.49 -1.53 1.08
C VAL A 15 6.85 -1.80 0.48
N PHE A 16 7.12 -1.23 -0.69
CA PHE A 16 8.29 -1.57 -1.50
C PHE A 16 9.16 -0.35 -1.68
N ALA A 17 10.48 -0.50 -1.63
CA ALA A 17 11.39 0.60 -1.96
C ALA A 17 12.60 0.06 -2.72
N VAL A 18 13.28 0.95 -3.43
CA VAL A 18 14.56 0.62 -4.07
C VAL A 18 15.67 0.74 -3.04
N THR A 19 16.45 -0.31 -2.89
CA THR A 19 17.59 -0.38 -1.98
C THR A 19 18.84 -0.85 -2.72
N ASP A 20 20.00 -0.66 -2.10
CA ASP A 20 21.21 -1.36 -2.48
C ASP A 20 21.19 -2.85 -2.05
N SER A 21 22.30 -3.54 -2.32
CA SER A 21 22.52 -4.94 -1.96
C SER A 21 22.48 -5.20 -0.45
N ASN A 22 22.94 -4.23 0.36
CA ASN A 22 22.95 -4.25 1.82
C ASN A 22 21.57 -3.92 2.45
N GLY A 23 20.60 -3.48 1.64
CA GLY A 23 19.27 -3.08 2.09
C GLY A 23 19.18 -1.61 2.52
N ALA A 24 20.21 -0.80 2.26
CA ALA A 24 20.17 0.63 2.48
C ALA A 24 19.29 1.30 1.43
N GLY A 25 18.46 2.23 1.87
CA GLY A 25 17.52 2.92 1.02
C GLY A 25 18.18 3.88 0.04
N VAL A 26 17.74 3.87 -1.23
CA VAL A 26 18.13 4.88 -2.21
C VAL A 26 17.33 6.17 -1.99
N VAL A 27 18.05 7.28 -1.78
CA VAL A 27 17.49 8.62 -1.62
C VAL A 27 17.66 9.41 -2.91
N LEU A 28 16.59 10.02 -3.39
CA LEU A 28 16.58 10.85 -4.59
C LEU A 28 16.64 12.32 -4.20
N ARG A 29 17.48 13.11 -4.89
CA ARG A 29 17.51 14.57 -4.74
C ARG A 29 16.84 15.22 -5.94
N PRO A 30 15.52 15.51 -5.90
CA PRO A 30 14.90 16.43 -6.85
C PRO A 30 15.59 17.79 -6.83
N GLU A 31 15.42 18.59 -7.89
CA GLU A 31 16.10 19.87 -8.15
C GLU A 31 16.04 20.94 -7.03
N ASN A 32 15.27 20.70 -5.96
CA ASN A 32 14.98 21.65 -4.89
C ASN A 32 15.77 21.39 -3.59
N ASP A 33 16.93 20.70 -3.65
CA ASP A 33 17.80 20.34 -2.51
C ASP A 33 17.15 19.49 -1.39
N THR A 34 15.90 19.05 -1.56
CA THR A 34 15.25 18.09 -0.64
C THR A 34 15.70 16.68 -0.98
N SER A 35 16.13 15.92 0.02
CA SER A 35 16.39 14.49 -0.13
C SER A 35 15.08 13.74 0.09
N VAL A 36 14.70 12.86 -0.83
CA VAL A 36 13.40 12.18 -0.80
C VAL A 36 13.59 10.68 -0.87
N PHE A 37 12.95 9.96 0.04
CA PHE A 37 12.90 8.51 0.05
C PHE A 37 11.49 8.02 -0.27
N TYR A 38 11.36 7.14 -1.25
CA TYR A 38 10.05 6.65 -1.70
C TYR A 38 9.79 5.21 -1.24
N PHE A 39 8.67 5.02 -0.56
CA PHE A 39 8.00 3.75 -0.37
C PHE A 39 6.81 3.67 -1.33
N PHE A 40 6.56 2.51 -1.93
CA PHE A 40 5.48 2.27 -2.87
C PHE A 40 4.56 1.19 -2.30
N LEU A 41 3.25 1.38 -2.37
CA LEU A 41 2.30 0.32 -2.04
C LEU A 41 2.21 -0.75 -3.15
N ASN A 42 2.54 -0.39 -4.40
CA ASN A 42 2.55 -1.31 -5.53
C ASN A 42 4.00 -1.71 -5.91
N PRO A 43 4.35 -3.01 -5.93
CA PRO A 43 5.69 -3.46 -6.30
C PRO A 43 6.06 -3.12 -7.75
N ASN A 44 5.08 -3.01 -8.66
CA ASN A 44 5.33 -2.64 -10.06
C ASN A 44 5.84 -1.20 -10.19
N GLN A 45 5.36 -0.29 -9.33
CA GLN A 45 5.85 1.09 -9.30
C GLN A 45 7.31 1.12 -8.79
N ALA A 46 7.62 0.36 -7.73
CA ALA A 46 8.99 0.24 -7.23
C ALA A 46 9.94 -0.36 -8.30
N ASN A 47 9.49 -1.38 -9.04
CA ASN A 47 10.24 -1.97 -10.15
C ASN A 47 10.45 -0.99 -11.31
N ALA A 48 9.45 -0.17 -11.64
CA ALA A 48 9.59 0.87 -12.67
C ALA A 48 10.65 1.91 -12.25
N THR A 49 10.63 2.34 -10.99
CA THR A 49 11.66 3.23 -10.42
C THR A 49 13.03 2.57 -10.43
N LEU A 50 13.14 1.29 -10.07
CA LEU A 50 14.39 0.54 -10.14
C LEU A 50 14.97 0.53 -11.56
N THR A 51 14.14 0.25 -12.57
CA THR A 51 14.57 0.24 -13.98
C THR A 51 15.11 1.60 -14.42
N GLN A 52 14.45 2.69 -14.02
CA GLN A 52 14.91 4.06 -14.30
C GLN A 52 16.25 4.35 -13.62
N LEU A 53 16.41 3.95 -12.35
CA LEU A 53 17.63 4.17 -11.60
C LEU A 53 18.81 3.38 -12.14
N LYS A 54 18.59 2.11 -12.53
CA LYS A 54 19.62 1.29 -13.18
C LYS A 54 20.11 1.92 -14.49
N THR A 55 19.19 2.39 -15.33
CA THR A 55 19.55 3.08 -16.59
C THR A 55 20.47 4.29 -16.38
N ALA A 56 20.40 4.95 -15.23
CA ALA A 56 21.26 6.09 -14.90
C ALA A 56 22.49 5.73 -14.07
N ASN A 57 22.54 4.52 -13.48
CA ASN A 57 23.54 4.09 -12.50
C ASN A 57 23.85 2.59 -12.66
N ASP A 58 24.36 2.18 -13.82
CA ASP A 58 24.60 0.76 -14.17
C ASP A 58 25.57 0.05 -13.21
N GLU A 59 26.42 0.79 -12.51
CA GLU A 59 27.42 0.26 -11.57
C GLU A 59 26.84 -0.06 -10.18
N MET A 60 25.62 0.42 -9.87
CA MET A 60 25.00 0.19 -8.56
C MET A 60 24.20 -1.11 -8.53
N ASP A 61 24.48 -1.95 -7.53
CA ASP A 61 23.69 -3.17 -7.27
C ASP A 61 22.38 -2.84 -6.55
N LEU A 62 21.40 -2.38 -7.34
CA LEU A 62 20.08 -1.98 -6.86
C LEU A 62 19.05 -3.11 -6.99
N LYS A 63 18.17 -3.21 -5.99
CA LYS A 63 17.03 -4.15 -5.95
C LYS A 63 15.78 -3.52 -5.35
N VAL A 64 14.62 -4.13 -5.57
CA VAL A 64 13.41 -3.81 -4.81
C VAL A 64 13.39 -4.64 -3.54
N SER A 65 13.25 -3.98 -2.41
CA SER A 65 13.09 -4.61 -1.09
C SER A 65 11.69 -4.34 -0.54
N ALA A 66 11.13 -5.34 0.15
CA ALA A 66 9.85 -5.23 0.82
C ALA A 66 10.05 -4.87 2.30
N PHE A 67 9.23 -3.97 2.79
CA PHE A 67 9.18 -3.50 4.17
C PHE A 67 7.75 -3.63 4.70
N SER A 68 7.63 -3.60 6.02
CA SER A 68 6.34 -3.58 6.69
C SER A 68 5.89 -2.13 6.91
N LEU A 69 4.65 -1.81 6.53
CA LEU A 69 4.06 -0.50 6.77
C LEU A 69 4.06 -0.16 8.26
N GLY A 70 3.71 -1.11 9.13
CA GLY A 70 3.74 -0.92 10.58
C GLY A 70 5.11 -0.50 11.10
N LYS A 71 6.18 -1.16 10.61
CA LYS A 71 7.56 -0.83 11.02
C LYS A 71 8.00 0.56 10.58
N ILE A 72 7.57 1.03 9.41
CA ILE A 72 7.99 2.34 8.89
C ILE A 72 7.08 3.50 9.31
N TRP A 73 5.84 3.24 9.71
CA TRP A 73 4.83 4.27 9.93
C TRP A 73 5.26 5.29 10.99
N PHE A 74 5.50 4.85 12.23
CA PHE A 74 5.93 5.75 13.30
C PHE A 74 7.43 6.04 13.29
N ASN A 75 8.24 5.12 12.74
CA ASN A 75 9.69 5.23 12.80
C ASN A 75 10.29 6.10 11.70
N LEU A 76 9.64 6.20 10.54
CA LEU A 76 10.14 6.95 9.38
C LEU A 76 9.11 7.97 8.90
N LEU A 77 7.87 7.55 8.63
CA LEU A 77 6.86 8.43 8.01
C LEU A 77 6.34 9.53 8.94
N GLN A 78 6.38 9.32 10.26
CA GLN A 78 5.89 10.26 11.28
C GLN A 78 7.02 10.77 12.20
N SER A 79 8.28 10.55 11.84
CA SER A 79 9.42 10.89 12.70
C SER A 79 10.31 11.97 12.06
N ASP A 80 10.79 12.90 12.87
CA ASP A 80 11.80 13.88 12.49
C ASP A 80 13.23 13.39 12.79
N LYS A 81 13.46 12.07 12.75
CA LYS A 81 14.76 11.49 13.10
C LYS A 81 15.83 11.85 12.09
N GLU A 82 17.01 12.13 12.63
CA GLU A 82 18.24 12.31 11.87
C GLU A 82 18.65 11.00 11.19
N VAL A 83 19.08 11.09 9.94
CA VAL A 83 19.55 9.96 9.15
C VAL A 83 20.89 10.26 8.50
N ILE A 84 21.68 9.20 8.35
CA ILE A 84 23.01 9.28 7.74
C ILE A 84 22.86 9.02 6.25
N LEU A 85 23.12 10.03 5.43
CA LEU A 85 23.21 9.91 3.98
C LEU A 85 24.64 9.60 3.57
N LYS A 86 24.80 8.59 2.71
CA LYS A 86 26.09 8.22 2.12
C LYS A 86 26.02 8.43 0.61
N GLN A 87 27.13 8.81 0.00
CA GLN A 87 27.23 8.73 -1.44
C GLN A 87 27.39 7.27 -1.88
N PRO A 88 26.90 6.90 -3.08
CA PRO A 88 27.17 5.60 -3.67
C PRO A 88 28.67 5.24 -3.63
N GLY A 89 29.01 4.10 -3.03
CA GLY A 89 30.39 3.58 -2.97
C GLY A 89 31.24 4.06 -1.78
N GLU A 90 30.69 4.86 -0.87
CA GLU A 90 31.39 5.27 0.36
C GLU A 90 31.37 4.19 1.45
N GLU A 91 32.44 4.11 2.25
CA GLU A 91 32.58 3.15 3.36
C GLU A 91 31.64 3.46 4.55
N ASP A 92 31.40 2.44 5.38
CA ASP A 92 30.58 2.58 6.58
C ASP A 92 31.19 3.56 7.59
N GLY A 93 30.61 4.76 7.67
CA GLY A 93 30.93 5.77 8.68
C GLY A 93 31.28 7.16 8.15
N SER A 94 31.37 7.36 6.83
CA SER A 94 31.69 8.65 6.20
C SER A 94 30.46 9.49 5.81
N GLY A 95 29.25 9.07 6.17
CA GLY A 95 28.02 9.73 5.73
C GLY A 95 27.76 11.08 6.41
N GLU A 96 27.04 11.94 5.71
CA GLU A 96 26.54 13.22 6.24
C GLU A 96 25.24 12.98 6.99
N SER A 97 25.18 13.46 8.23
CA SER A 97 24.01 13.37 9.08
C SER A 97 23.04 14.50 8.74
N THR A 98 21.79 14.19 8.43
CA THR A 98 20.78 15.18 8.05
C THR A 98 19.38 14.78 8.47
N ASN A 99 18.55 15.80 8.72
CA ASN A 99 17.13 15.65 9.06
C ASN A 99 16.24 15.99 7.85
N ASN A 100 16.83 16.32 6.70
CA ASN A 100 16.11 16.83 5.54
C ASN A 100 15.73 15.71 4.54
N VAL A 101 15.45 14.52 5.04
CA VAL A 101 14.95 13.40 4.23
C VAL A 101 13.44 13.31 4.38
N GLU A 102 12.73 13.62 3.29
CA GLU A 102 11.28 13.48 3.21
C GLU A 102 10.93 12.04 2.80
N TYR A 103 10.27 11.32 3.70
CA TYR A 103 9.74 9.99 3.40
C TYR A 103 8.35 10.10 2.76
N ARG A 104 8.20 9.50 1.57
CA ARG A 104 6.96 9.54 0.79
C ARG A 104 6.44 8.13 0.58
N LEU A 105 5.21 7.88 1.01
CA LEU A 105 4.46 6.67 0.71
C LEU A 105 3.57 6.92 -0.52
N VAL A 106 3.80 6.17 -1.59
CA VAL A 106 3.12 6.33 -2.87
C VAL A 106 1.98 5.31 -2.98
N PRO A 107 0.71 5.74 -3.14
CA PRO A 107 -0.41 4.84 -3.37
C PRO A 107 -0.38 4.28 -4.79
N ASP A 108 -1.19 3.23 -5.01
CA ASP A 108 -1.50 2.80 -6.37
C ASP A 108 -2.24 3.94 -7.11
N THR A 109 -1.77 4.27 -8.32
CA THR A 109 -2.31 5.39 -9.09
C THR A 109 -3.77 5.16 -9.50
N ARG A 110 -4.18 3.92 -9.76
CA ARG A 110 -5.55 3.58 -10.13
C ARG A 110 -6.48 3.76 -8.94
N ASP A 111 -6.04 3.33 -7.76
CA ASP A 111 -6.82 3.48 -6.54
C ASP A 111 -6.91 4.94 -6.09
N LEU A 112 -5.83 5.72 -6.24
CA LEU A 112 -5.86 7.16 -6.00
C LEU A 112 -6.85 7.88 -6.92
N LEU A 113 -6.84 7.55 -8.21
CA LEU A 113 -7.79 8.11 -9.18
C LEU A 113 -9.23 7.67 -8.86
N GLY A 114 -9.44 6.39 -8.55
CA GLY A 114 -10.74 5.87 -8.17
C GLY A 114 -11.30 6.58 -6.92
N ALA A 115 -10.46 6.81 -5.91
CA ALA A 115 -10.84 7.57 -4.72
C ALA A 115 -11.30 8.99 -5.07
N ARG A 116 -10.57 9.68 -5.96
CA ARG A 116 -10.96 11.02 -6.44
C ARG A 116 -12.30 10.97 -7.17
N MET A 117 -12.50 9.99 -8.06
CA MET A 117 -13.74 9.80 -8.80
C MET A 117 -14.93 9.60 -7.85
N LEU A 118 -14.81 8.71 -6.86
CA LEU A 118 -15.86 8.47 -5.86
C LEU A 118 -16.28 9.73 -5.10
N LEU A 119 -15.34 10.65 -4.83
CA LEU A 119 -15.64 11.90 -4.13
C LEU A 119 -16.23 13.00 -5.03
N THR A 120 -16.11 12.86 -6.34
CA THR A 120 -16.60 13.87 -7.32
C THR A 120 -17.82 13.43 -8.11
N MET A 121 -18.18 12.13 -8.06
CA MET A 121 -19.40 11.63 -8.67
C MET A 121 -20.62 12.06 -7.86
N THR A 122 -21.54 12.76 -8.53
CA THR A 122 -22.84 13.11 -7.95
C THR A 122 -23.87 12.01 -8.21
N PRO A 123 -25.00 11.99 -7.49
CA PRO A 123 -26.12 11.10 -7.82
C PRO A 123 -26.60 11.26 -9.28
N GLU A 124 -26.63 12.49 -9.78
CA GLU A 124 -26.98 12.81 -11.17
C GLU A 124 -26.01 12.20 -12.19
N ASP A 125 -24.70 12.21 -11.88
CA ASP A 125 -23.68 11.57 -12.71
C ASP A 125 -23.91 10.03 -12.75
N GLY A 126 -24.33 9.44 -11.64
CA GLY A 126 -24.69 8.02 -11.53
C GLY A 126 -25.94 7.64 -12.34
N GLU A 127 -26.98 8.46 -12.32
CA GLU A 127 -28.20 8.23 -13.11
C GLU A 127 -27.92 8.30 -14.61
N LYS A 128 -27.15 9.30 -15.06
CA LYS A 128 -26.75 9.42 -16.48
C LYS A 128 -25.98 8.20 -16.97
N LEU A 129 -25.12 7.62 -16.13
CA LEU A 129 -24.37 6.40 -16.47
C LEU A 129 -25.26 5.17 -16.61
N LYS A 130 -26.33 5.08 -15.81
CA LYS A 130 -27.33 4.01 -15.91
C LYS A 130 -28.15 4.15 -17.19
N GLU A 131 -28.55 5.38 -17.54
CA GLU A 131 -29.32 5.68 -18.75
C GLU A 131 -28.53 5.46 -20.04
N SER A 132 -27.23 5.80 -20.06
CA SER A 132 -26.36 5.60 -21.22
C SER A 132 -25.90 4.15 -21.42
N GLY A 133 -26.30 3.23 -20.53
CA GLY A 133 -25.87 1.83 -20.57
C GLY A 133 -24.38 1.62 -20.24
N GLY A 134 -23.75 2.60 -19.56
CA GLY A 134 -22.34 2.59 -19.20
C GLY A 134 -21.60 3.88 -19.52
N MET A 135 -20.33 3.94 -19.14
CA MET A 135 -19.46 5.12 -19.31
C MET A 135 -18.85 5.13 -20.72
N THR A 136 -19.17 6.13 -21.55
CA THR A 136 -18.49 6.33 -22.84
C THR A 136 -17.06 6.83 -22.61
N PRO A 137 -16.14 6.70 -23.59
CA PRO A 137 -14.77 7.23 -23.47
C PRO A 137 -14.73 8.73 -23.15
N GLU A 138 -15.62 9.53 -23.74
CA GLU A 138 -15.71 10.98 -23.52
C GLU A 138 -16.20 11.29 -22.10
N MET A 139 -17.20 10.54 -21.62
CA MET A 139 -17.69 10.67 -20.24
C MET A 139 -16.62 10.27 -19.23
N ALA A 140 -15.87 9.21 -19.52
CA ALA A 140 -14.76 8.77 -18.67
C ALA A 140 -13.66 9.83 -18.59
N GLN A 141 -13.27 10.43 -19.71
CA GLN A 141 -12.27 11.52 -19.73
C GLN A 141 -12.76 12.75 -18.96
N ALA A 142 -14.02 13.15 -19.13
CA ALA A 142 -14.60 14.26 -18.40
C ALA A 142 -14.63 13.99 -16.89
N ALA A 143 -15.02 12.77 -16.48
CA ALA A 143 -15.03 12.36 -15.08
C ALA A 143 -13.61 12.31 -14.48
N ILE A 144 -12.62 11.82 -15.22
CA ILE A 144 -11.21 11.83 -14.79
C ILE A 144 -10.72 13.26 -14.58
N LYS A 145 -11.00 14.15 -15.54
CA LYS A 145 -10.61 15.56 -15.43
C LYS A 145 -11.24 16.22 -14.20
N LYS A 146 -12.55 16.05 -14.03
CA LYS A 146 -13.29 16.55 -12.86
C LYS A 146 -12.70 16.00 -11.56
N ALA A 147 -12.40 14.71 -11.50
CA ALA A 147 -11.79 14.06 -10.35
C ALA A 147 -10.40 14.63 -10.02
N MET A 148 -9.60 14.99 -11.03
CA MET A 148 -8.27 15.59 -10.80
C MET A 148 -8.35 17.05 -10.33
N GLU A 149 -9.35 17.82 -10.80
CA GLU A 149 -9.47 19.26 -10.53
C GLU A 149 -10.30 19.56 -9.26
N GLU A 150 -11.37 18.81 -9.01
CA GLU A 150 -12.40 19.14 -8.03
C GLU A 150 -12.39 18.26 -6.78
N SER A 151 -11.56 17.21 -6.72
CA SER A 151 -11.59 16.31 -5.56
C SER A 151 -11.22 17.03 -4.26
N PRO A 152 -12.05 16.91 -3.19
CA PRO A 152 -11.80 17.59 -1.92
C PRO A 152 -10.64 16.99 -1.13
N LYS A 153 -10.29 15.72 -1.37
CA LYS A 153 -9.18 14.98 -0.74
C LYS A 153 -8.33 14.30 -1.83
N PHE A 154 -7.22 13.68 -1.44
CA PHE A 154 -6.37 12.90 -2.36
C PHE A 154 -5.75 13.74 -3.48
N LYS A 155 -5.40 15.00 -3.22
CA LYS A 155 -4.79 15.93 -4.19
C LYS A 155 -3.32 15.62 -4.49
N GLN A 156 -2.59 15.10 -3.52
CA GLN A 156 -1.19 14.73 -3.64
C GLN A 156 -1.03 13.33 -4.24
N THR A 157 0.12 13.09 -4.86
CA THR A 157 0.48 11.79 -5.44
C THR A 157 1.20 10.88 -4.44
N TYR A 158 1.42 11.36 -3.21
CA TYR A 158 2.08 10.64 -2.13
C TYR A 158 1.48 11.05 -0.79
N ASN A 159 1.68 10.22 0.24
CA ASN A 159 1.18 10.35 1.61
C ASN A 159 -0.36 10.45 1.76
N GLU A 160 -1.11 10.43 0.67
CA GLU A 160 -2.57 10.38 0.67
C GLU A 160 -3.05 9.01 0.18
N ILE A 161 -3.03 8.04 1.08
CA ILE A 161 -3.36 6.64 0.78
C ILE A 161 -4.86 6.40 0.96
N PRO A 162 -5.63 6.08 -0.09
CA PRO A 162 -7.04 5.76 0.05
C PRO A 162 -7.23 4.38 0.68
N VAL A 163 -8.21 4.29 1.57
CA VAL A 163 -8.69 3.05 2.17
C VAL A 163 -10.20 2.96 1.95
N PHE A 164 -10.64 1.88 1.32
CA PHE A 164 -12.03 1.65 0.94
C PHE A 164 -12.68 0.59 1.82
N THR A 165 -13.97 0.76 2.12
CA THR A 165 -14.74 -0.26 2.83
C THR A 165 -16.19 -0.25 2.40
N ILE A 166 -16.86 -1.40 2.48
CA ILE A 166 -18.30 -1.51 2.25
C ILE A 166 -18.94 -1.83 3.59
N ALA A 167 -19.75 -0.91 4.11
CA ALA A 167 -20.28 -1.01 5.47
C ALA A 167 -21.12 -2.27 5.72
N GLN A 168 -21.68 -2.86 4.67
CA GLN A 168 -22.48 -4.08 4.72
C GLN A 168 -21.64 -5.37 4.73
N MET A 169 -20.36 -5.31 4.35
CA MET A 169 -19.52 -6.50 4.25
C MET A 169 -18.95 -6.92 5.60
N ARG A 170 -19.01 -8.22 5.90
CA ARG A 170 -18.35 -8.83 7.04
C ARG A 170 -17.65 -10.12 6.62
N MET A 171 -16.41 -10.29 7.07
CA MET A 171 -15.65 -11.54 6.93
C MET A 171 -15.73 -12.35 8.22
N GLN A 172 -15.85 -13.67 8.11
CA GLN A 172 -15.74 -14.56 9.27
C GLN A 172 -14.32 -15.13 9.31
N LYS A 173 -13.61 -14.90 10.41
CA LYS A 173 -12.35 -15.59 10.71
C LYS A 173 -12.69 -16.86 11.49
N GLN A 174 -12.39 -18.02 10.90
CA GLN A 174 -12.50 -19.29 11.62
C GLN A 174 -11.51 -19.30 12.79
N ALA A 175 -11.91 -19.91 13.91
CA ALA A 175 -11.03 -20.09 15.05
C ALA A 175 -9.77 -20.87 14.61
N ALA A 176 -8.61 -20.49 15.14
CA ALA A 176 -7.36 -21.19 14.84
C ALA A 176 -7.45 -22.66 15.28
N GLU A 177 -6.81 -23.57 14.53
CA GLU A 177 -6.76 -25.00 14.87
C GLU A 177 -6.21 -25.18 16.30
N GLY A 178 -7.07 -25.63 17.22
CA GLY A 178 -6.75 -25.81 18.64
C GLY A 178 -7.70 -25.09 19.61
N ASP A 179 -8.56 -24.20 19.12
CA ASP A 179 -9.47 -23.37 19.92
C ASP A 179 -10.94 -23.59 19.50
N ALA A 180 -11.39 -24.85 19.54
CA ALA A 180 -12.71 -25.26 19.04
C ALA A 180 -13.92 -24.62 19.77
N ASP A 181 -13.68 -23.99 20.93
CA ASP A 181 -14.70 -23.31 21.74
C ASP A 181 -14.80 -21.80 21.47
N LYS A 182 -13.98 -21.23 20.56
CA LYS A 182 -14.06 -19.80 20.22
C LYS A 182 -15.05 -19.55 19.09
N GLU A 183 -16.03 -18.69 19.37
CA GLU A 183 -16.99 -18.22 18.38
C GLU A 183 -16.29 -17.54 17.18
N PRO A 184 -16.82 -17.70 15.95
CA PRO A 184 -16.24 -17.08 14.77
C PRO A 184 -16.22 -15.56 14.92
N VAL A 185 -15.03 -14.97 14.75
CA VAL A 185 -14.87 -13.52 14.87
C VAL A 185 -15.31 -12.87 13.56
N THR A 186 -16.24 -11.93 13.67
CA THR A 186 -16.76 -11.17 12.54
C THR A 186 -15.91 -9.90 12.36
N LEU A 187 -15.35 -9.72 11.16
CA LEU A 187 -14.42 -8.64 10.85
C LEU A 187 -14.97 -7.72 9.75
N LEU A 188 -14.70 -6.42 9.84
CA LEU A 188 -14.93 -5.45 8.78
C LEU A 188 -13.67 -5.33 7.91
N PRO A 189 -13.72 -5.70 6.62
CA PRO A 189 -12.59 -5.53 5.73
C PRO A 189 -12.46 -4.08 5.24
N MET A 190 -11.23 -3.61 5.20
CA MET A 190 -10.81 -2.33 4.63
C MET A 190 -9.71 -2.58 3.60
N TYR A 191 -9.83 -2.02 2.41
CA TYR A 191 -9.00 -2.39 1.26
C TYR A 191 -8.14 -1.20 0.83
N PHE A 192 -6.88 -1.46 0.48
CA PHE A 192 -6.06 -0.49 -0.26
C PHE A 192 -6.39 -0.45 -1.76
N SER A 193 -7.09 -1.47 -2.26
CA SER A 193 -7.49 -1.55 -3.67
C SER A 193 -9.01 -1.58 -3.84
N MET A 194 -9.52 -0.65 -4.64
CA MET A 194 -10.91 -0.59 -5.04
C MET A 194 -11.29 -1.82 -5.86
N GLN A 195 -10.40 -2.29 -6.74
CA GLN A 195 -10.66 -3.49 -7.55
C GLN A 195 -10.83 -4.72 -6.66
N ASN A 196 -9.95 -4.91 -5.66
CA ASN A 196 -10.06 -6.03 -4.72
C ASN A 196 -11.36 -5.96 -3.91
N MET A 197 -11.73 -4.76 -3.44
CA MET A 197 -12.98 -4.54 -2.72
C MET A 197 -14.18 -4.92 -3.59
N VAL A 198 -14.25 -4.42 -4.83
CA VAL A 198 -15.35 -4.72 -5.76
C VAL A 198 -15.40 -6.21 -6.10
N GLY A 199 -14.26 -6.85 -6.32
CA GLY A 199 -14.19 -8.29 -6.56
C GLY A 199 -14.74 -9.10 -5.37
N THR A 200 -14.33 -8.74 -4.16
CA THR A 200 -14.81 -9.41 -2.93
C THR A 200 -16.31 -9.17 -2.72
N TRP A 201 -16.81 -7.97 -3.02
CA TRP A 201 -18.25 -7.70 -2.99
C TRP A 201 -19.03 -8.55 -3.99
N GLN A 202 -18.55 -8.66 -5.23
CA GLN A 202 -19.20 -9.50 -6.24
C GLN A 202 -19.24 -10.98 -5.83
N GLU A 203 -18.18 -11.48 -5.19
CA GLU A 203 -18.16 -12.85 -4.65
C GLU A 203 -19.14 -13.00 -3.49
N PHE A 204 -19.17 -12.04 -2.57
CA PHE A 204 -20.15 -12.00 -1.48
C PHE A 204 -21.58 -12.04 -2.01
N MET A 205 -21.90 -11.23 -3.03
CA MET A 205 -23.23 -11.16 -3.63
C MET A 205 -23.65 -12.45 -4.37
N LYS A 206 -22.70 -13.28 -4.82
CA LYS A 206 -23.02 -14.59 -5.42
C LYS A 206 -23.50 -15.60 -4.38
N GLN A 207 -23.06 -15.47 -3.13
CA GLN A 207 -23.42 -16.36 -2.03
C GLN A 207 -24.56 -15.79 -1.17
N ALA A 208 -24.86 -14.52 -1.37
CA ALA A 208 -25.88 -13.77 -0.68
C ALA A 208 -27.31 -14.32 -0.96
N PRO A 209 -28.18 -14.38 0.06
CA PRO A 209 -29.60 -14.68 -0.11
C PRO A 209 -30.29 -13.77 -1.15
N SER A 210 -31.33 -14.31 -1.81
CA SER A 210 -31.98 -13.65 -2.96
C SER A 210 -32.63 -12.31 -2.65
N ASP A 211 -32.99 -12.05 -1.40
CA ASP A 211 -33.58 -10.80 -0.91
C ASP A 211 -32.57 -9.65 -0.80
N ILE A 212 -31.27 -9.96 -0.73
CA ILE A 212 -30.20 -8.96 -0.77
C ILE A 212 -29.46 -8.93 -2.11
N GLN A 213 -29.78 -9.83 -3.05
CA GLN A 213 -29.25 -9.78 -4.42
C GLN A 213 -29.68 -8.49 -5.12
N GLY A 214 -28.71 -7.77 -5.70
CA GLY A 214 -28.93 -6.50 -6.39
C GLY A 214 -28.83 -5.25 -5.52
N VAL A 215 -28.52 -5.38 -4.22
CA VAL A 215 -28.18 -4.23 -3.38
C VAL A 215 -26.88 -3.59 -3.87
N GLU A 216 -26.88 -2.27 -4.03
CA GLU A 216 -25.68 -1.51 -4.38
C GLU A 216 -24.76 -1.34 -3.15
N PRO A 217 -23.43 -1.49 -3.31
CA PRO A 217 -22.51 -1.38 -2.19
C PRO A 217 -22.45 0.06 -1.68
N ALA A 218 -22.59 0.26 -0.36
CA ALA A 218 -22.31 1.56 0.25
C ALA A 218 -20.81 1.67 0.54
N ILE A 219 -20.08 2.17 -0.47
CA ILE A 219 -18.63 2.36 -0.39
C ILE A 219 -18.33 3.60 0.46
N ASN A 220 -17.57 3.39 1.53
CA ASN A 220 -16.96 4.45 2.32
C ASN A 220 -15.46 4.55 1.98
N LEU A 221 -14.96 5.77 2.00
CA LEU A 221 -13.58 6.12 1.67
C LEU A 221 -12.99 7.00 2.77
N MET A 222 -11.80 6.64 3.23
CA MET A 222 -11.01 7.45 4.16
C MET A 222 -9.52 7.41 3.78
N SER A 223 -8.74 8.35 4.30
CA SER A 223 -7.28 8.27 4.16
C SER A 223 -6.71 7.36 5.24
N LEU A 224 -5.59 6.67 4.95
CA LEU A 224 -4.89 5.86 5.93
C LEU A 224 -4.44 6.69 7.15
N HIS A 225 -4.04 7.95 6.93
CA HIS A 225 -3.68 8.86 8.01
C HIS A 225 -4.88 9.17 8.92
N ASP A 226 -6.06 9.45 8.35
CA ASP A 226 -7.29 9.66 9.13
C ASP A 226 -7.65 8.39 9.92
N LEU A 227 -7.53 7.22 9.30
CA LEU A 227 -7.79 5.92 9.93
C LEU A 227 -6.89 5.68 11.14
N VAL A 228 -5.56 5.81 10.97
CA VAL A 228 -4.61 5.65 12.08
C VAL A 228 -4.85 6.67 13.19
N ASN A 229 -5.13 7.93 12.84
CA ASN A 229 -5.47 8.98 13.81
C ASN A 229 -6.75 8.65 14.59
N MET A 230 -7.75 8.05 13.94
CA MET A 230 -8.96 7.57 14.63
C MET A 230 -8.67 6.39 15.57
N MET A 231 -7.76 5.47 15.20
CA MET A 231 -7.36 4.33 16.04
C MET A 231 -6.60 4.76 17.31
N GLN A 232 -5.93 5.91 17.27
CA GLN A 232 -5.22 6.49 18.41
C GLN A 232 -6.13 7.20 19.42
N LYS A 233 -7.37 7.51 19.02
CA LYS A 233 -8.35 8.22 19.86
C LYS A 233 -9.36 7.25 20.45
N GLU A 234 -10.04 7.70 21.50
CA GLU A 234 -11.24 6.99 21.98
C GLU A 234 -12.29 6.98 20.86
N SER A 235 -12.78 5.79 20.52
CA SER A 235 -13.75 5.57 19.46
C SER A 235 -14.71 4.47 19.88
N GLU A 236 -15.97 4.59 19.46
CA GLU A 236 -16.98 3.54 19.61
C GLU A 236 -16.67 2.31 18.74
N ILE A 237 -15.80 2.48 17.74
CA ILE A 237 -15.38 1.41 16.84
C ILE A 237 -14.25 0.64 17.52
N ASP A 238 -14.46 -0.65 17.77
CA ASP A 238 -13.37 -1.56 18.13
C ASP A 238 -12.59 -1.95 16.88
N TRP A 239 -11.52 -1.22 16.62
CA TRP A 239 -10.62 -1.40 15.49
C TRP A 239 -9.94 -2.78 15.44
N ARG A 240 -9.97 -3.56 16.54
CA ARG A 240 -9.49 -4.96 16.54
C ARG A 240 -10.38 -5.90 15.71
N HIS A 241 -11.62 -5.47 15.44
CA HIS A 241 -12.55 -6.15 14.54
C HIS A 241 -12.49 -5.62 13.10
N VAL A 242 -11.45 -4.87 12.76
CA VAL A 242 -11.19 -4.36 11.41
C VAL A 242 -9.94 -5.04 10.86
N VAL A 243 -9.98 -5.46 9.60
CA VAL A 243 -8.83 -6.06 8.91
C VAL A 243 -8.47 -5.24 7.68
N LEU A 244 -7.19 -4.87 7.56
CA LEU A 244 -6.67 -4.31 6.32
C LEU A 244 -6.35 -5.42 5.33
N VAL A 245 -6.86 -5.27 4.11
CA VAL A 245 -6.57 -6.13 2.97
C VAL A 245 -5.53 -5.44 2.10
N PRO A 246 -4.32 -5.99 1.97
CA PRO A 246 -3.26 -5.41 1.17
C PRO A 246 -3.64 -5.38 -0.31
N LEU A 247 -2.87 -4.61 -1.09
CA LEU A 247 -2.93 -4.69 -2.54
C LEU A 247 -2.55 -6.11 -2.98
N ALA A 248 -3.42 -6.73 -3.77
CA ALA A 248 -3.09 -7.98 -4.42
C ALA A 248 -2.15 -7.66 -5.59
N PRO A 249 -1.10 -8.46 -5.83
CA PRO A 249 -0.31 -8.33 -7.03
C PRO A 249 -1.26 -8.49 -8.22
N SER A 250 -1.39 -7.46 -9.05
CA SER A 250 -2.30 -7.45 -10.18
C SER A 250 -1.89 -8.56 -11.14
N SER A 251 -2.68 -9.61 -11.29
CA SER A 251 -2.40 -10.72 -12.22
C SER A 251 -2.63 -10.35 -13.68
N SER A 252 -2.58 -9.07 -14.05
CA SER A 252 -2.73 -8.61 -15.42
C SER A 252 -1.41 -8.78 -16.18
N GLY A 253 -1.16 -10.02 -16.61
CA GLY A 253 -0.65 -10.33 -17.95
C GLY A 253 0.69 -9.74 -18.37
N GLU A 254 1.77 -10.09 -17.68
CA GLU A 254 3.03 -10.46 -18.34
C GLU A 254 3.60 -11.66 -17.59
N SER A 255 3.69 -12.78 -18.29
CA SER A 255 4.25 -14.03 -17.77
C SER A 255 5.77 -13.99 -17.89
N ALA A 256 6.43 -14.70 -16.97
CA ALA A 256 7.87 -14.83 -16.71
C ALA A 256 8.44 -13.68 -15.86
N LEU A 257 8.77 -13.89 -14.58
CA LEU A 257 9.55 -15.01 -14.05
C LEU A 257 8.94 -15.59 -12.77
N SER A 258 8.97 -16.92 -12.75
CA SER A 258 8.71 -17.75 -11.58
C SER A 258 9.83 -17.56 -10.55
N GLY A 259 9.47 -17.53 -9.26
CA GLY A 259 10.35 -17.95 -8.18
C GLY A 259 10.60 -16.91 -7.08
N ALA A 260 9.79 -16.95 -6.02
CA ALA A 260 10.22 -17.34 -4.68
C ALA A 260 9.26 -16.77 -3.62
N THR A 261 8.52 -17.67 -3.00
CA THR A 261 7.93 -17.49 -1.67
C THR A 261 9.04 -17.11 -0.69
N PRO A 262 8.95 -16.01 0.10
CA PRO A 262 9.87 -15.83 1.20
C PRO A 262 9.48 -16.79 2.32
N ALA A 263 10.15 -17.94 2.37
CA ALA A 263 10.23 -18.72 3.59
C ALA A 263 11.07 -17.90 4.59
N ALA A 264 10.52 -17.70 5.78
CA ALA A 264 11.27 -17.18 6.92
C ALA A 264 12.45 -18.12 7.19
N ALA A 265 13.68 -17.62 6.96
CA ALA A 265 14.90 -18.28 7.36
C ALA A 265 15.85 -17.26 8.00
N ASP A 266 16.24 -17.62 9.22
CA ASP A 266 17.08 -16.92 10.19
C ASP A 266 18.50 -16.66 9.62
N PRO A 267 19.00 -15.40 9.55
CA PRO A 267 20.26 -15.08 8.89
C PRO A 267 21.53 -15.31 9.75
N MET A 268 21.45 -16.09 10.83
CA MET A 268 22.54 -16.24 11.82
C MET A 268 23.15 -17.64 11.92
N ALA A 269 23.07 -18.46 10.86
CA ALA A 269 23.70 -19.78 10.87
C ALA A 269 24.32 -20.16 9.53
N GLN A 270 25.49 -19.61 9.21
CA GLN A 270 26.64 -20.38 8.67
C GLN A 270 27.86 -19.48 8.49
N MET A 271 28.72 -19.49 9.51
CA MET A 271 30.13 -19.14 9.40
C MET A 271 30.95 -20.40 9.12
N GLY A 272 31.94 -20.27 8.24
CA GLY A 272 32.97 -21.27 7.91
C GLY A 272 32.79 -21.84 6.51
N GLY A 273 33.68 -21.71 5.55
CA GLY A 273 35.08 -21.31 5.52
C GLY A 273 35.80 -22.25 4.53
N ALA A 274 36.56 -21.68 3.57
CA ALA A 274 37.73 -22.23 2.86
C ALA A 274 37.80 -21.81 1.36
N THR A 275 38.72 -20.88 1.10
CA THR A 275 39.77 -20.82 0.05
C THR A 275 39.56 -21.35 -1.38
N LEU A 276 39.76 -20.40 -2.32
CA LEU A 276 40.66 -20.41 -3.50
C LEU A 276 40.90 -21.71 -4.29
N GLY A 277 40.67 -21.63 -5.61
CA GLY A 277 41.25 -22.47 -6.65
C GLY A 277 41.03 -21.84 -8.03
N ASP A 278 42.14 -21.62 -8.74
CA ASP A 278 42.28 -21.00 -10.06
C ASP A 278 41.54 -21.73 -11.19
N ASP A 279 40.96 -20.98 -12.13
CA ASP A 279 41.39 -20.84 -13.55
C ASP A 279 40.48 -19.83 -14.29
#